data_AF-A0A016SHH5-F1
#
_entry.id   AF-A0A016SHH5-F1
#
_cell.length_a   1.000
_cell.length_b   1.000
_cell.length_c   1.000
_cell.angle_alpha   90.00
_cell.angle_beta   90.00
_cell.angle_gamma   90.00
#
_symmetry.space_group_name_H-M   'P 1'
#
loop_
_entity.id
_entity.type
_entity.pdbx_description
1 polymer ?
#
loop_
_entity_poly.entity_id
_entity_poly.type
_entity_poly.pdbx_seq_one_letter_code
_entity_poly.pdbx_strand_id
1 'polypeptide(L)'
;MDKNGKLLMSDEEQNNRKIEHFRDILNQADPPQTYNFDDERESIGAVDELDVNTGNVCLDETEITIGSLRNKKVPGLDEIQQNY
;
A
#
# COMPACT_ATOMS: atom_id res chain seq x y z
N MET A 1 0.63 16.05 -17.30
CA MET A 1 0.64 16.45 -18.72
C MET A 1 0.81 15.20 -19.58
N ASP A 2 0.29 15.19 -20.80
CA ASP A 2 0.59 14.14 -21.78
C ASP A 2 2.04 14.26 -22.31
N LYS A 3 2.43 13.33 -23.18
CA LYS A 3 3.74 13.32 -23.83
C LYS A 3 4.01 14.53 -24.76
N ASN A 4 2.97 15.27 -25.11
CA ASN A 4 3.03 16.46 -25.97
C ASN A 4 2.96 17.76 -25.15
N GLY A 5 2.96 17.68 -23.82
CA GLY A 5 2.87 18.84 -22.93
C GLY A 5 1.46 19.37 -22.69
N LYS A 6 0.41 18.67 -23.13
CA LYS A 6 -0.99 19.03 -22.84
C LYS A 6 -1.32 18.74 -21.38
N LEU A 7 -1.99 19.67 -20.70
CA LEU A 7 -2.52 19.45 -19.35
C LEU A 7 -3.63 18.38 -19.36
N LEU A 8 -3.62 17.51 -18.34
CA LEU A 8 -4.61 16.47 -18.13
C LEU A 8 -5.55 16.96 -17.03
N MET A 9 -6.83 17.11 -17.35
CA MET A 9 -7.80 17.81 -16.52
C MET A 9 -8.74 16.83 -15.79
N SER A 10 -8.86 15.59 -16.27
CA SER A 10 -9.67 14.56 -15.61
C SER A 10 -8.84 13.44 -14.98
N ASP A 11 -9.42 12.77 -13.99
CA ASP A 11 -8.81 11.60 -13.35
C ASP A 11 -8.61 10.46 -14.34
N GLU A 12 -9.53 10.29 -15.28
CA GLU A 12 -9.43 9.31 -16.37
C GLU A 12 -8.22 9.59 -17.28
N GLU A 13 -8.04 10.85 -17.69
CA GLU A 13 -6.90 11.27 -18.50
C GLU A 13 -5.57 11.02 -17.76
N GLN A 14 -5.53 11.31 -16.46
CA GLN A 14 -4.36 11.05 -15.63
C GLN A 14 -4.09 9.56 -15.44
N ASN A 15 -5.13 8.75 -15.26
CA ASN A 15 -4.99 7.30 -15.10
C ASN A 15 -4.46 6.65 -16.38
N ASN A 16 -5.04 7.00 -17.54
CA ASN A 16 -4.59 6.53 -18.84
C ASN A 16 -3.12 6.89 -19.10
N ARG A 17 -2.72 8.12 -18.73
CA ARG A 17 -1.32 8.56 -18.86
C ARG A 17 -0.36 7.75 -17.97
N LYS A 18 -0.77 7.40 -16.75
CA LYS A 18 0.03 6.56 -15.84
C LYS A 18 0.19 5.16 -16.43
N ILE A 19 -0.88 4.56 -16.95
CA ILE A 19 -0.82 3.23 -17.58
C ILE A 19 0.14 3.24 -18.77
N GLU A 20 0.05 4.23 -19.67
CA GLU A 20 0.98 4.39 -20.79
C GLU A 20 2.43 4.52 -20.31
N HIS A 21 2.68 5.34 -19.28
CA HIS A 21 4.02 5.52 -18.72
C HIS A 21 4.64 4.22 -18.20
N PHE A 22 3.86 3.44 -17.44
CA PHE A 22 4.34 2.19 -16.88
C PHE A 22 4.55 1.13 -17.95
N ARG A 23 3.68 1.06 -18.97
CA ARG A 23 3.88 0.16 -20.12
C ARG A 23 5.20 0.46 -20.84
N ASP A 24 5.48 1.73 -21.12
CA ASP A 24 6.69 2.16 -21.82
C ASP A 24 7.97 1.85 -21.01
N ILE A 25 7.94 2.05 -19.68
CA ILE A 25 9.09 1.79 -18.81
C ILE A 25 9.34 0.30 -18.62
N LEU A 26 8.29 -0.46 -18.36
CA LEU A 26 8.44 -1.84 -17.91
C LEU A 26 8.96 -2.73 -19.05
N ASN A 27 8.69 -2.39 -20.32
CA ASN A 27 9.05 -3.20 -21.49
C ASN A 27 8.62 -4.67 -21.32
N GLN A 28 7.43 -4.86 -20.75
CA GLN A 28 6.84 -6.17 -20.47
C GLN A 28 5.71 -6.43 -21.43
N ALA A 29 5.53 -7.69 -21.83
CA ALA A 29 4.32 -8.09 -22.54
C ALA A 29 3.10 -7.85 -21.64
N ASP A 30 1.96 -7.53 -22.26
CA ASP A 30 0.70 -7.44 -21.52
C ASP A 30 0.49 -8.74 -20.73
N PRO A 31 0.19 -8.66 -19.42
CA PRO A 31 -0.07 -9.84 -18.64
C PRO A 31 -1.31 -10.55 -19.22
N PRO A 32 -1.32 -11.90 -19.26
CA PRO A 32 -2.44 -12.65 -19.80
C PRO A 32 -3.74 -12.43 -19.02
N GLN A 33 -3.63 -11.96 -17.78
CA GLN A 33 -4.74 -11.59 -16.92
C GLN A 33 -4.35 -10.37 -16.08
N THR A 34 -5.22 -9.37 -16.05
CA THR A 34 -5.13 -8.22 -15.14
C THR A 34 -6.04 -8.46 -13.96
N TYR A 35 -5.59 -8.13 -12.76
CA TYR A 35 -6.41 -8.15 -11.56
C TYR A 35 -7.55 -7.12 -11.69
N ASN A 36 -8.79 -7.55 -11.50
CA ASN A 36 -9.96 -6.68 -11.58
C ASN A 36 -10.38 -6.24 -10.18
N PHE A 37 -10.18 -4.97 -9.87
CA PHE A 37 -10.58 -4.40 -8.57
C PHE A 37 -12.11 -4.33 -8.40
N ASP A 38 -12.89 -4.38 -9.49
CA ASP A 38 -14.35 -4.46 -9.42
C ASP A 38 -14.85 -5.87 -9.07
N ASP A 39 -14.09 -6.92 -9.41
CA ASP A 39 -14.42 -8.30 -9.01
C ASP A 39 -14.37 -8.42 -7.49
N GLU A 40 -13.44 -7.71 -6.84
CA GLU A 40 -13.39 -7.63 -5.39
C GLU A 40 -14.64 -6.97 -4.84
N ARG A 41 -15.14 -5.89 -5.45
CA ARG A 41 -16.36 -5.23 -4.95
C ARG A 41 -17.60 -6.13 -5.02
N GLU A 42 -17.61 -7.09 -5.95
CA GLU A 42 -18.64 -8.14 -6.06
C GLU A 42 -18.33 -9.36 -5.17
N SER A 43 -17.06 -9.67 -4.91
CA SER A 43 -16.60 -10.77 -4.02
C SER A 43 -16.43 -10.37 -2.55
N ILE A 44 -16.42 -9.08 -2.23
CA ILE A 44 -16.50 -8.45 -0.90
C ILE A 44 -17.94 -8.63 -0.34
N GLY A 45 -18.62 -9.71 -0.73
CA GLY A 45 -19.68 -10.30 0.08
C GLY A 45 -19.12 -10.97 1.34
N ALA A 46 -17.81 -11.25 1.37
CA ALA A 46 -17.08 -11.69 2.56
C ALA A 46 -15.61 -11.26 2.44
N VAL A 47 -15.28 -10.02 2.81
CA VAL A 47 -13.97 -9.85 3.45
C VAL A 47 -14.12 -10.63 4.73
N ASP A 48 -13.37 -11.72 4.90
CA ASP A 48 -13.21 -12.29 6.23
C ASP A 48 -12.72 -11.15 7.10
N GLU A 49 -13.62 -10.62 7.93
CA GLU A 49 -13.28 -9.58 8.89
C GLU A 49 -12.19 -10.20 9.75
N LEU A 50 -10.95 -9.79 9.50
CA LEU A 50 -9.83 -10.28 10.29
C LEU A 50 -10.16 -9.88 11.73
N ASP A 51 -10.18 -10.87 12.62
CA ASP A 51 -10.37 -10.66 14.06
C ASP A 51 -9.14 -9.93 14.61
N VAL A 52 -9.07 -8.63 14.32
CA VAL A 52 -8.01 -7.74 14.76
C VAL A 52 -8.46 -7.09 16.05
N ASN A 53 -7.64 -7.26 17.08
CA ASN A 53 -7.84 -6.56 18.33
C ASN A 53 -7.66 -5.05 18.10
N THR A 54 -8.77 -4.31 18.06
CA THR A 54 -8.79 -2.83 17.97
C THR A 54 -8.92 -2.17 19.35
N GLY A 55 -8.89 -2.96 20.42
CA GLY A 55 -8.91 -2.46 21.79
C GLY A 55 -7.63 -1.71 22.17
N ASN A 56 -7.64 -1.17 23.39
CA ASN A 56 -6.43 -0.54 23.93
C ASN A 56 -5.32 -1.57 24.08
N VAL A 57 -4.10 -1.17 23.71
CA VAL A 57 -2.90 -1.99 23.87
C VAL A 57 -2.71 -2.32 25.36
N CYS A 58 -2.61 -3.61 25.69
CA CYS A 58 -2.32 -4.08 27.05
C CYS A 58 -0.81 -4.31 27.25
N LEU A 59 -0.34 -4.19 28.50
CA LEU A 59 1.06 -4.48 28.85
C LEU A 59 1.45 -5.92 28.53
N ASP A 60 0.55 -6.89 28.74
CA ASP A 60 0.84 -8.30 28.44
C ASP A 60 1.05 -8.51 26.92
N GLU A 61 0.28 -7.80 26.10
CA GLU A 61 0.37 -7.85 24.64
C GLU A 61 1.70 -7.25 24.13
N THR A 62 2.17 -6.16 24.77
CA THR A 62 3.46 -5.57 24.41
C THR A 62 4.62 -6.47 24.81
N GLU A 63 4.57 -7.10 25.98
CA GLU A 63 5.61 -8.04 26.42
C GLU A 63 5.72 -9.27 25.50
N ILE A 64 4.58 -9.87 25.14
CA ILE A 64 4.53 -11.00 24.20
C ILE A 64 5.06 -10.57 22.83
N THR A 65 4.62 -9.42 22.33
CA THR A 65 5.03 -8.90 21.02
C THR A 65 6.54 -8.66 20.99
N ILE A 66 7.10 -7.98 22.00
CA ILE A 66 8.54 -7.73 22.12
C ILE A 66 9.32 -9.04 22.22
N GLY A 67 8.85 -10.00 23.02
CA GLY A 67 9.47 -11.32 23.16
C GLY A 67 9.46 -12.14 21.85
N SER A 68 8.47 -11.94 20.99
CA SER A 68 8.34 -12.64 19.70
C SER A 68 9.26 -12.11 18.60
N LEU A 69 9.84 -10.91 18.78
CA LEU A 69 10.77 -10.31 17.81
C LEU A 69 12.08 -11.09 17.75
N ARG A 70 12.30 -11.81 16.66
CA ARG A 70 13.40 -12.77 16.45
C ARG A 70 14.84 -12.25 16.57
N ASN A 71 15.09 -10.97 16.86
CA ASN A 71 16.44 -10.40 16.85
C ASN A 71 16.80 -9.49 18.03
N LYS A 72 16.01 -9.43 19.11
CA LYS A 72 16.24 -8.43 20.18
C LYS A 72 16.51 -7.02 19.61
N LYS A 73 15.84 -6.66 18.51
CA LYS A 73 15.94 -5.32 17.96
C LYS A 73 15.34 -4.42 19.01
N VAL A 74 16.21 -3.89 19.87
CA VAL A 74 15.87 -2.84 20.83
C VAL A 74 15.20 -1.76 20.00
N PRO A 75 14.07 -1.17 20.45
CA PRO A 75 13.61 0.06 19.87
C PRO A 75 14.80 1.01 19.93
N GLY A 76 15.44 1.28 18.80
CA GLY A 76 16.43 2.33 18.75
C GLY A 76 15.70 3.59 19.23
N LEU A 77 16.35 4.37 20.07
CA LEU A 77 15.89 5.74 20.31
C LEU A 77 15.87 6.40 18.92
N ASP A 78 14.69 6.48 18.31
CA ASP A 78 14.46 7.34 17.17
C ASP A 78 14.53 8.77 17.73
N GLU A 79 15.75 9.25 17.95
CA GLU A 79 16.00 10.66 18.22
C GLU A 79 15.59 11.43 16.96
N ILE A 80 14.34 11.88 16.94
CA ILE A 80 13.89 12.90 16.01
C ILE A 80 14.65 14.17 16.37
N GLN A 81 15.70 14.47 15.61
CA GLN A 81 16.44 15.72 15.77
C GLN A 81 15.49 16.89 15.50
N GLN A 82 15.13 17.62 16.57
CA GLN A 82 14.50 18.93 16.47
C GLN A 82 15.58 19.91 16.02
N ASN A 83 15.61 20.22 14.72
CA ASN A 83 16.41 21.32 14.21
C ASN A 83 15.77 22.64 14.68
N TYR A 84 16.53 23.44 15.43
CA TYR A 84 16.24 24.84 15.75
C TYR A 84 16.72 25.77 14.63
#